data_AF-A0A5S9IN32-F1
#
_entry.id   AF-A0A5S9IN32-F1
#
_cell.length_a   1.000
_cell.length_b   1.000
_cell.length_c   1.000
_cell.angle_alpha   90.00
_cell.angle_beta   90.00
_cell.angle_gamma   90.00
#
_symmetry.space_group_name_H-M   'P 1'
#
loop_
_entity.id
_entity.type
_entity.pdbx_description
1 polymer ?
#
loop_
_entity_poly.entity_id
_entity_poly.type
_entity_poly.pdbx_seq_one_letter_code
_entity_poly.pdbx_strand_id
1 'polypeptide(L)'
;MRILHQPNIKYYAIFLAVSGVIHYVLCFLPWEKKKVKVNVAAVVKAAIKKKEEKPQEKPKEKPQKKQVDLQKKKDKEELIRYRENLEKKLRDELINKLKKIEAEKKKEIDEIKKELTKEQIQKRKELEQQTAEQQKISQELMKKLTQINQKMQEIKKQEQQQQREFTKKMQEVERKNEQKMQEKLANLEQKNREKMNEMQKKVNDEQRKLQNRKKQLDMLARKQKEELEKTKEEREQNRKNLEDYKRKIAKAVKNKMREQEKENREKIQKTLDEERKKLALEKTRLEKEILQQKRMLEQAQRLSKKNRRKKEREIINKQWKFLERVRVDSLEEHQKYIRNFSTTSKGDTVVPALNFFDNRFLKDMPEVTRFHKMQLIAYPSSMSYFIKVNLDERSLSRRYVKMKDENYFRKFNERTIDISPEILPKIAREVKRAGVYNYSDGKLNFFMLLPHSTAKYLAWKETTVCKKHGHDPKNVRICNSYFSKTRHGHWSLIVRSLVLKGGRTVSVEDFEERW
;
A
#
# COMPACT_ATOMS: atom_id res chain seq x y z
N MET A 1 -4.73 -31.33 21.58
CA MET A 1 -4.37 -30.10 20.84
C MET A 1 -2.91 -30.20 20.40
N ARG A 2 -2.50 -29.64 19.24
CA ARG A 2 -1.07 -29.55 18.85
C ARG A 2 -0.63 -28.08 18.91
N ILE A 3 0.25 -27.75 19.84
CA ILE A 3 0.83 -26.41 19.94
C ILE A 3 1.96 -26.30 18.91
N LEU A 4 1.72 -25.52 17.85
CA LEU A 4 2.71 -25.27 16.80
C LEU A 4 3.88 -24.45 17.37
N HIS A 5 5.05 -25.09 17.50
CA HIS A 5 6.30 -24.39 17.76
C HIS A 5 6.59 -23.40 16.64
N GLN A 6 6.48 -22.09 16.91
CA GLN A 6 6.89 -21.06 15.97
C GLN A 6 8.37 -20.68 16.21
N PRO A 7 9.28 -20.91 15.26
CA PRO A 7 10.70 -20.61 15.42
C PRO A 7 11.00 -19.10 15.51
N ASN A 8 10.01 -18.24 15.24
CA ASN A 8 10.20 -16.80 15.04
C ASN A 8 10.25 -15.97 16.35
N ILE A 9 9.92 -16.55 17.52
CA ILE A 9 9.88 -15.82 18.80
C ILE A 9 11.22 -15.12 19.11
N LYS A 10 12.35 -15.78 18.81
CA LYS A 10 13.70 -15.21 19.01
C LYS A 10 13.94 -13.95 18.17
N TYR A 11 13.42 -13.88 16.94
CA TYR A 11 13.54 -12.71 16.08
C TYR A 11 12.69 -11.53 16.57
N TYR A 12 11.48 -11.79 17.07
CA TYR A 12 10.65 -10.73 17.67
C TYR A 12 11.28 -10.15 18.95
N ALA A 13 11.92 -10.98 19.80
CA ALA A 13 12.64 -10.50 20.97
C ALA A 13 13.81 -9.57 20.60
N ILE A 14 14.62 -9.95 19.60
CA ILE A 14 15.72 -9.12 19.10
C ILE A 14 15.19 -7.81 18.49
N PHE A 15 14.12 -7.86 17.69
CA PHE A 15 13.53 -6.67 17.08
C PHE A 15 12.97 -5.70 18.13
N LEU A 16 12.30 -6.20 19.17
CA LEU A 16 11.81 -5.38 20.28
C LEU A 16 12.95 -4.76 21.09
N ALA A 17 14.03 -5.51 21.34
CA ALA A 17 15.20 -4.97 22.04
C ALA A 17 15.87 -3.84 21.24
N VAL A 18 16.12 -4.04 19.95
CA VAL A 18 16.73 -3.02 19.08
C VAL A 18 15.82 -1.80 18.93
N SER A 19 14.51 -2.00 18.73
CA SER A 19 13.54 -0.90 18.66
C SER A 19 13.46 -0.13 19.98
N GLY A 20 13.51 -0.82 21.13
CA GLY A 20 13.50 -0.21 22.46
C GLY A 20 14.74 0.64 22.72
N VAL A 21 15.93 0.15 22.36
CA VAL A 21 17.18 0.93 22.45
C VAL A 21 17.14 2.15 21.55
N ILE A 22 16.72 2.02 20.28
CA ILE A 22 16.62 3.17 19.35
C ILE A 22 15.61 4.20 19.88
N HIS A 23 14.46 3.78 20.38
CA HIS A 23 13.46 4.69 20.94
C HIS A 23 13.96 5.37 22.22
N TYR A 24 14.65 4.65 23.10
CA TYR A 24 15.27 5.22 24.29
C TYR A 24 16.34 6.27 23.95
N VAL A 25 17.21 5.98 22.97
CA VAL A 25 18.22 6.91 22.45
C VAL A 25 17.59 8.17 21.86
N LEU A 26 16.48 8.05 21.12
CA LEU A 26 15.80 9.19 20.50
C LEU A 26 14.96 10.03 21.48
N CYS A 27 14.49 9.45 22.58
CA CYS A 27 13.59 10.14 23.53
C CYS A 27 14.28 10.60 24.83
N PHE A 28 15.35 9.95 25.29
CA PHE A 28 15.92 10.17 26.63
C PHE A 28 17.42 10.51 26.68
N LEU A 29 18.19 10.28 25.60
CA LEU A 29 19.52 10.88 25.53
C LEU A 29 19.39 12.34 25.09
N PRO A 30 19.94 13.32 25.85
CA PRO A 30 19.88 14.71 25.46
C PRO A 30 20.69 14.90 24.17
N TRP A 31 20.00 15.25 23.09
CA TRP A 31 20.63 15.46 21.79
C TRP A 31 21.39 16.80 21.82
N GLU A 32 22.61 16.76 22.35
CA GLU A 32 23.49 17.94 22.46
C GLU A 32 23.61 18.61 21.09
N LYS A 33 23.03 19.80 20.98
CA LYS A 33 23.19 20.67 19.82
C LYS A 33 24.65 21.11 19.77
N LYS A 34 25.50 20.32 19.09
CA LYS A 34 26.88 20.66 18.74
C LYS A 34 26.89 21.94 17.89
N LYS A 35 26.83 23.09 18.55
CA LYS A 35 27.21 24.38 17.99
C LYS A 35 28.68 24.27 17.62
N VAL A 36 28.96 24.16 16.32
CA VAL A 36 30.32 24.26 15.78
C VAL A 36 30.80 25.70 16.03
N LYS A 37 31.38 25.93 17.21
CA LYS A 37 32.17 27.12 17.48
C LYS A 37 33.55 26.90 16.89
N VAL A 38 33.88 27.67 15.86
CA VAL A 38 35.25 27.75 15.32
C VAL A 38 36.19 28.19 16.44
N ASN A 39 37.32 27.50 16.58
CA ASN A 39 38.30 27.80 17.62
C ASN A 39 39.20 28.96 17.19
N VAL A 40 39.20 30.05 17.95
CA VAL A 40 39.98 31.28 17.70
C VAL A 40 40.96 31.57 18.85
N ALA A 41 41.03 30.70 19.87
CA ALA A 41 41.67 31.00 21.16
C ALA A 41 42.96 30.18 21.45
N ALA A 42 43.54 29.50 20.45
CA ALA A 42 44.63 28.53 20.65
C ALA A 42 45.89 28.72 19.78
N VAL A 43 45.93 29.71 18.86
CA VAL A 43 47.02 29.84 17.86
C VAL A 43 47.77 31.18 17.93
N VAL A 44 47.38 32.11 18.82
CA VAL A 44 48.12 33.37 19.03
C VAL A 44 48.31 33.63 20.53
N LYS A 45 49.44 33.17 21.08
CA LYS A 45 50.28 33.88 22.09
C LYS A 45 51.51 33.06 22.49
N ALA A 46 52.45 32.95 21.54
CA ALA A 46 53.85 33.11 21.90
C ALA A 46 54.22 34.60 21.79
N ALA A 47 55.27 35.02 22.52
CA ALA A 47 55.87 36.35 22.55
C ALA A 47 55.11 37.50 23.28
N ILE A 48 55.94 38.45 23.77
CA ILE A 48 55.63 39.72 24.46
C ILE A 48 55.10 39.57 25.91
N LYS A 49 55.54 40.28 26.96
CA LYS A 49 56.80 40.93 27.47
C LYS A 49 56.36 41.99 28.52
N LYS A 50 57.23 42.29 29.49
CA LYS A 50 57.16 43.39 30.52
C LYS A 50 56.12 43.18 31.64
N LYS A 51 56.60 43.15 32.91
CA LYS A 51 56.49 44.19 33.98
C LYS A 51 55.17 44.05 34.77
N GLU A 52 55.10 44.08 36.11
CA GLU A 52 56.09 44.23 37.21
C GLU A 52 55.38 43.92 38.58
N GLU A 53 55.96 43.90 39.79
CA GLU A 53 57.34 44.14 40.27
C GLU A 53 57.75 43.18 41.44
N LYS A 54 57.77 43.68 42.69
CA LYS A 54 58.24 43.15 43.99
C LYS A 54 57.86 44.22 45.07
N PRO A 55 58.27 44.21 46.38
CA PRO A 55 59.16 43.32 47.16
C PRO A 55 58.41 42.77 48.42
N GLN A 56 58.96 42.40 49.59
CA GLN A 56 60.33 42.21 50.13
C GLN A 56 60.30 41.17 51.29
N GLU A 57 61.36 40.38 51.46
CA GLU A 57 61.79 39.84 52.76
C GLU A 57 63.08 40.55 53.18
N LYS A 58 63.34 40.73 54.49
CA LYS A 58 64.66 41.15 55.01
C LYS A 58 64.96 40.66 56.44
N PRO A 59 66.17 40.14 56.71
CA PRO A 59 66.66 39.83 58.06
C PRO A 59 67.84 40.73 58.54
N LYS A 60 68.02 40.78 59.87
CA LYS A 60 69.25 40.94 60.69
C LYS A 60 70.22 42.16 60.59
N GLU A 61 70.46 42.74 61.79
CA GLU A 61 71.74 43.16 62.44
C GLU A 61 72.51 44.49 62.12
N LYS A 62 72.68 45.31 63.19
CA LYS A 62 73.87 46.13 63.59
C LYS A 62 74.23 47.42 62.78
N PRO A 63 75.09 48.34 63.29
CA PRO A 63 75.16 48.94 64.67
C PRO A 63 75.53 50.48 64.70
N GLN A 64 75.69 51.08 65.90
CA GLN A 64 76.42 52.36 66.22
C GLN A 64 75.80 53.72 65.77
N LYS A 65 76.11 54.93 66.32
CA LYS A 65 76.54 55.44 67.68
C LYS A 65 76.55 57.02 67.69
N LYS A 66 76.60 57.67 68.88
CA LYS A 66 76.82 59.13 69.21
C LYS A 66 75.60 60.09 69.08
N GLN A 67 75.15 60.75 70.18
CA GLN A 67 75.48 62.09 70.78
C GLN A 67 74.70 63.27 70.12
N VAL A 68 74.21 64.31 70.81
CA VAL A 68 74.83 65.19 71.85
C VAL A 68 73.82 65.67 72.94
N ASP A 69 74.35 65.91 74.16
CA ASP A 69 74.06 66.88 75.26
C ASP A 69 72.98 68.00 75.07
N LEU A 70 72.39 68.70 76.07
CA LEU A 70 72.35 68.76 77.57
C LEU A 70 71.10 69.65 77.94
N GLN A 71 70.63 69.98 79.16
CA GLN A 71 70.83 69.63 80.59
C GLN A 71 69.59 70.14 81.40
N LYS A 72 69.17 69.49 82.50
CA LYS A 72 68.96 70.09 83.86
C LYS A 72 68.28 69.16 84.89
N LYS A 73 68.69 69.39 86.14
CA LYS A 73 68.18 68.97 87.48
C LYS A 73 66.63 68.98 87.60
N LYS A 74 65.96 68.25 88.51
CA LYS A 74 66.30 67.18 89.49
C LYS A 74 64.99 66.42 89.88
N ASP A 75 65.00 65.61 90.96
CA ASP A 75 63.80 65.11 91.68
C ASP A 75 62.93 64.05 90.97
N LYS A 76 63.54 62.97 90.44
CA LYS A 76 62.80 61.80 89.89
C LYS A 76 63.34 60.40 90.23
N GLU A 77 64.43 60.27 90.99
CA GLU A 77 65.14 58.97 91.12
C GLU A 77 64.43 57.92 92.01
N GLU A 78 63.68 58.34 93.04
CA GLU A 78 62.92 57.39 93.88
C GLU A 78 61.75 56.74 93.13
N LEU A 79 61.07 57.51 92.29
CA LEU A 79 59.93 57.03 91.50
C LEU A 79 60.32 55.92 90.52
N ILE A 80 61.56 55.95 90.02
CA ILE A 80 62.10 54.94 89.10
C ILE A 80 62.29 53.61 89.83
N ARG A 81 62.98 53.59 90.98
CA ARG A 81 63.26 52.36 91.74
C ARG A 81 62.00 51.63 92.24
N TYR A 82 60.94 52.39 92.58
CA TYR A 82 59.66 51.78 92.94
C TYR A 82 59.01 51.10 91.72
N ARG A 83 59.02 51.78 90.56
CA ARG A 83 58.42 51.29 89.32
C ARG A 83 59.13 50.03 88.79
N GLU A 84 60.47 50.00 88.82
CA GLU A 84 61.27 48.85 88.40
C GLU A 84 60.98 47.58 89.24
N ASN A 85 60.88 47.72 90.57
CA ASN A 85 60.55 46.60 91.46
C ASN A 85 59.11 46.09 91.25
N LEU A 86 58.16 46.99 90.98
CA LEU A 86 56.76 46.63 90.75
C LEU A 86 56.58 45.96 89.38
N GLU A 87 57.24 46.48 88.32
CA GLU A 87 57.32 45.81 87.03
C GLU A 87 57.96 44.42 87.13
N LYS A 88 59.03 44.25 87.92
CA LYS A 88 59.69 42.96 88.10
C LYS A 88 58.73 41.93 88.71
N LYS A 89 58.04 42.28 89.80
CA LYS A 89 56.99 41.41 90.39
C LYS A 89 55.90 41.06 89.38
N LEU A 90 55.43 42.03 88.60
CA LEU A 90 54.37 41.80 87.60
C LEU A 90 54.82 40.85 86.48
N ARG A 91 56.07 40.97 86.03
CA ARG A 91 56.69 40.05 85.05
C ARG A 91 56.84 38.64 85.61
N ASP A 92 57.33 38.49 86.84
CA ASP A 92 57.48 37.19 87.49
C ASP A 92 56.12 36.49 87.70
N GLU A 93 55.07 37.25 88.05
CA GLU A 93 53.70 36.73 88.15
C GLU A 93 53.13 36.31 86.79
N LEU A 94 53.33 37.12 85.75
CA LEU A 94 52.94 36.78 84.36
C LEU A 94 53.66 35.52 83.84
N ILE A 95 54.96 35.39 84.08
CA ILE A 95 55.75 34.21 83.70
C ILE A 95 55.22 32.96 84.42
N ASN A 96 54.87 33.07 85.70
CA ASN A 96 54.30 31.95 86.46
C ASN A 96 52.87 31.59 86.03
N LYS A 97 52.05 32.56 85.61
CA LYS A 97 50.73 32.32 85.00
C LYS A 97 50.85 31.65 83.63
N LEU A 98 51.76 32.12 82.77
CA LEU A 98 52.03 31.49 81.46
C LEU A 98 52.50 30.04 81.62
N LYS A 99 53.45 29.76 82.51
CA LYS A 99 53.92 28.38 82.78
C LYS A 99 52.81 27.45 83.28
N LYS A 100 51.83 27.94 84.04
CA LYS A 100 50.65 27.16 84.44
C LYS A 100 49.75 26.85 83.23
N ILE A 101 49.43 27.86 82.43
CA ILE A 101 48.59 27.71 81.22
C ILE A 101 49.26 26.76 80.22
N GLU A 102 50.58 26.85 80.01
CA GLU A 102 51.34 25.92 79.17
C GLU A 102 51.28 24.47 79.70
N ALA A 103 51.41 24.28 81.02
CA ALA A 103 51.32 22.96 81.64
C ALA A 103 49.91 22.36 81.57
N GLU A 104 48.87 23.18 81.73
CA GLU A 104 47.46 22.78 81.59
C GLU A 104 47.13 22.43 80.13
N LYS A 105 47.48 23.30 79.17
CA LYS A 105 47.27 23.03 77.73
C LYS A 105 48.07 21.82 77.24
N LYS A 106 49.26 21.56 77.79
CA LYS A 106 50.02 20.34 77.48
C LYS A 106 49.31 19.08 77.97
N LYS A 107 48.67 19.10 79.15
CA LYS A 107 47.83 17.99 79.64
C LYS A 107 46.63 17.74 78.74
N GLU A 108 45.85 18.78 78.42
CA GLU A 108 44.70 18.68 77.49
C GLU A 108 45.12 18.04 76.15
N ILE A 109 46.22 18.51 75.56
CA ILE A 109 46.76 17.98 74.29
C ILE A 109 47.16 16.50 74.42
N ASP A 110 47.77 16.10 75.54
CA ASP A 110 48.19 14.71 75.76
C ASP A 110 47.04 13.77 76.21
N GLU A 111 45.90 14.32 76.63
CA GLU A 111 44.64 13.58 76.81
C GLU A 111 43.90 13.40 75.47
N ILE A 112 43.73 14.47 74.70
CA ILE A 112 43.11 14.42 73.35
C ILE A 112 43.85 13.43 72.44
N LYS A 113 45.19 13.37 72.48
CA LYS A 113 45.98 12.35 71.76
C LYS A 113 45.64 10.91 72.16
N LYS A 114 45.40 10.65 73.45
CA LYS A 114 45.03 9.31 73.97
C LYS A 114 43.63 8.92 73.55
N GLU A 115 42.70 9.86 73.49
CA GLU A 115 41.35 9.59 73.00
C GLU A 115 41.35 9.34 71.49
N LEU A 116 42.04 10.17 70.71
CA LEU A 116 42.19 9.98 69.27
C LEU A 116 42.84 8.62 68.91
N THR A 117 43.82 8.16 69.69
CA THR A 117 44.42 6.82 69.49
C THR A 117 43.48 5.69 69.90
N LYS A 118 42.64 5.84 70.93
CA LYS A 118 41.56 4.88 71.25
C LYS A 118 40.48 4.83 70.17
N GLU A 119 40.14 5.96 69.55
CA GLU A 119 39.13 6.02 68.49
C GLU A 119 39.65 5.38 67.18
N GLN A 120 40.89 5.68 66.77
CA GLN A 120 41.55 5.02 65.64
C GLN A 120 41.77 3.52 65.90
N ILE A 121 42.18 3.20 67.13
CA ILE A 121 41.90 1.97 67.88
C ILE A 121 40.70 1.15 67.37
N GLN A 122 39.53 1.65 67.77
CA GLN A 122 38.23 1.04 67.60
C GLN A 122 37.80 0.97 66.13
N LYS A 123 37.95 2.06 65.36
CA LYS A 123 37.57 2.12 63.95
C LYS A 123 38.35 1.13 63.08
N ARG A 124 39.61 0.81 63.42
CA ARG A 124 40.36 -0.28 62.76
C ARG A 124 39.73 -1.65 63.01
N LYS A 125 39.39 -1.97 64.27
CA LYS A 125 38.76 -3.25 64.62
C LYS A 125 37.40 -3.45 63.94
N GLU A 126 36.60 -2.39 63.87
CA GLU A 126 35.31 -2.41 63.18
C GLU A 126 35.46 -2.64 61.67
N LEU A 127 36.44 -2.01 61.04
CA LEU A 127 36.77 -2.22 59.63
C LEU A 127 37.32 -3.63 59.35
N GLU A 128 38.15 -4.17 60.25
CA GLU A 128 38.67 -5.54 60.19
C GLU A 128 37.53 -6.58 60.35
N GLN A 129 36.54 -6.33 61.21
CA GLN A 129 35.35 -7.17 61.33
C GLN A 129 34.47 -7.11 60.07
N GLN A 130 34.16 -5.92 59.55
CA GLN A 130 33.36 -5.76 58.33
C GLN A 130 34.02 -6.41 57.10
N THR A 131 35.33 -6.27 56.95
CA THR A 131 36.07 -6.90 55.84
C THR A 131 36.13 -8.43 55.99
N ALA A 132 36.28 -8.96 57.20
CA ALA A 132 36.20 -10.40 57.45
C ALA A 132 34.78 -10.97 57.17
N GLU A 133 33.72 -10.21 57.47
CA GLU A 133 32.34 -10.61 57.16
C GLU A 133 32.06 -10.59 55.65
N GLN A 134 32.48 -9.53 54.93
CA GLN A 134 32.39 -9.48 53.47
C GLN A 134 33.15 -10.64 52.80
N GLN A 135 34.31 -11.03 53.32
CA GLN A 135 35.05 -12.20 52.84
C GLN A 135 34.27 -13.51 53.04
N LYS A 136 33.60 -13.71 54.18
CA LYS A 136 32.73 -14.89 54.41
C LYS A 136 31.57 -14.93 53.42
N ILE A 137 30.87 -13.81 53.22
CA ILE A 137 29.76 -13.70 52.28
C ILE A 137 30.22 -14.00 50.85
N SER A 138 31.37 -13.46 50.44
CA SER A 138 31.97 -13.73 49.12
C SER A 138 32.31 -15.21 48.91
N GLN A 139 32.90 -15.88 49.92
CA GLN A 139 33.17 -17.32 49.87
C GLN A 139 31.90 -18.16 49.78
N GLU A 140 30.83 -17.78 50.49
CA GLU A 140 29.56 -18.50 50.43
C GLU A 140 28.86 -18.33 49.06
N LEU A 141 28.89 -17.13 48.49
CA LEU A 141 28.40 -16.86 47.14
C LEU A 141 29.17 -17.66 46.09
N MET A 142 30.49 -17.78 46.19
CA MET A 142 31.31 -18.63 45.30
C MET A 142 30.95 -20.12 45.41
N LYS A 143 30.67 -20.62 46.62
CA LYS A 143 30.17 -22.00 46.81
C LYS A 143 28.81 -22.20 46.14
N LYS A 144 27.86 -21.28 46.33
CA LYS A 144 26.54 -21.31 45.70
C LYS A 144 26.62 -21.23 44.16
N LEU A 145 27.45 -20.34 43.61
CA LEU A 145 27.69 -20.22 42.18
C LEU A 145 28.25 -21.52 41.57
N THR A 146 29.17 -22.17 42.28
CA THR A 146 29.76 -23.46 41.86
C THR A 146 28.70 -24.56 41.78
N GLN A 147 27.83 -24.67 42.79
CA GLN A 147 26.71 -25.63 42.79
C GLN A 147 25.69 -25.36 41.67
N ILE A 148 25.39 -24.10 41.38
CA ILE A 148 24.50 -23.71 40.27
C ILE A 148 25.11 -24.13 38.92
N ASN A 149 26.40 -23.88 38.72
CA ASN A 149 27.10 -24.27 37.49
C ASN A 149 27.14 -25.80 37.29
N GLN A 150 27.31 -26.58 38.36
CA GLN A 150 27.22 -28.05 38.31
C GLN A 150 25.83 -28.51 37.86
N LYS A 151 24.76 -28.02 38.52
CA LYS A 151 23.37 -28.35 38.16
C LYS A 151 23.01 -27.95 36.72
N MET A 152 23.50 -26.81 36.22
CA MET A 152 23.31 -26.43 34.82
C MET A 152 23.98 -27.39 33.83
N GLN A 153 25.14 -27.98 34.17
CA GLN A 153 25.77 -29.00 33.33
C GLN A 153 25.00 -30.32 33.33
N GLU A 154 24.41 -30.71 34.47
CA GLU A 154 23.56 -31.90 34.59
C GLU A 154 22.27 -31.76 33.77
N ILE A 155 21.55 -30.64 33.92
CA ILE A 155 20.35 -30.33 33.12
C ILE A 155 20.67 -30.36 31.63
N LYS A 156 21.77 -29.72 31.20
CA LYS A 156 22.20 -29.68 29.79
C LYS A 156 22.52 -31.07 29.23
N LYS A 157 23.06 -31.99 30.05
CA LYS A 157 23.26 -33.41 29.66
C LYS A 157 21.93 -34.13 29.50
N GLN A 158 20.98 -33.92 30.42
CA GLN A 158 19.64 -34.52 30.35
C GLN A 158 18.85 -34.03 29.13
N GLU A 159 18.84 -32.73 28.85
CA GLU A 159 18.21 -32.16 27.65
C GLU A 159 18.82 -32.77 26.37
N GLN A 160 20.15 -32.89 26.29
CA GLN A 160 20.82 -33.46 25.12
C GLN A 160 20.49 -34.95 24.94
N GLN A 161 20.29 -35.71 26.02
CA GLN A 161 19.84 -37.10 25.94
C GLN A 161 18.38 -37.19 25.46
N GLN A 162 17.47 -36.39 26.03
CA GLN A 162 16.06 -36.35 25.60
C GLN A 162 15.92 -35.95 24.13
N GLN A 163 16.71 -34.99 23.64
CA GLN A 163 16.75 -34.61 22.22
C GLN A 163 17.23 -35.76 21.33
N ARG A 164 18.24 -36.54 21.75
CA ARG A 164 18.71 -37.74 21.01
C ARG A 164 17.64 -38.83 20.93
N GLU A 165 16.91 -39.08 22.01
CA GLU A 165 15.80 -40.05 22.03
C GLU A 165 14.61 -39.59 21.18
N PHE A 166 14.27 -38.29 21.23
CA PHE A 166 13.20 -37.71 20.43
C PHE A 166 13.51 -37.79 18.93
N THR A 167 14.74 -37.47 18.52
CA THR A 167 15.18 -37.61 17.12
C THR A 167 15.13 -39.06 16.64
N LYS A 168 15.57 -40.03 17.45
CA LYS A 168 15.43 -41.46 17.10
C LYS A 168 13.97 -41.87 16.88
N LYS A 169 13.06 -41.47 17.78
CA LYS A 169 11.62 -41.76 17.66
C LYS A 169 10.98 -41.05 16.46
N MET A 170 11.45 -39.85 16.09
CA MET A 170 11.01 -39.14 14.89
C MET A 170 11.40 -39.92 13.62
N GLN A 171 12.67 -40.30 13.48
CA GLN A 171 13.20 -41.06 12.34
C GLN A 171 12.50 -42.41 12.17
N GLU A 172 12.17 -43.09 13.28
CA GLU A 172 11.41 -44.36 13.24
C GLU A 172 9.98 -44.17 12.71
N VAL A 173 9.32 -43.07 13.09
CA VAL A 173 7.98 -42.70 12.61
C VAL A 173 8.00 -42.28 11.14
N GLU A 174 9.03 -41.52 10.72
CA GLU A 174 9.24 -41.13 9.32
C GLU A 174 9.42 -42.37 8.44
N ARG A 175 10.33 -43.29 8.79
CA ARG A 175 10.55 -44.53 8.03
C ARG A 175 9.28 -45.39 7.93
N LYS A 176 8.50 -45.50 9.01
CA LYS A 176 7.21 -46.22 9.01
C LYS A 176 6.14 -45.54 8.15
N ASN A 177 6.18 -44.22 8.00
CA ASN A 177 5.27 -43.48 7.13
C ASN A 177 5.70 -43.57 5.65
N GLU A 178 7.00 -43.53 5.36
CA GLU A 178 7.54 -43.74 4.01
C GLU A 178 7.19 -45.14 3.48
N GLN A 179 7.41 -46.19 4.28
CA GLN A 179 7.03 -47.56 3.93
C GLN A 179 5.53 -47.67 3.59
N LYS A 180 4.65 -47.09 4.42
CA LYS A 180 3.20 -47.03 4.16
C LYS A 180 2.80 -46.13 2.98
N MET A 181 3.66 -45.19 2.57
CA MET A 181 3.44 -44.37 1.38
C MET A 181 3.83 -45.13 0.11
N GLN A 182 4.98 -45.81 0.12
CA GLN A 182 5.45 -46.68 -0.97
C GLN A 182 4.47 -47.83 -1.21
N GLU A 183 3.99 -48.50 -0.15
CA GLU A 183 2.96 -49.54 -0.22
C GLU A 183 1.67 -49.02 -0.89
N LYS A 184 1.21 -47.81 -0.54
CA LYS A 184 0.03 -47.18 -1.16
C LYS A 184 0.27 -46.78 -2.61
N LEU A 185 1.47 -46.31 -2.95
CA LEU A 185 1.85 -45.98 -4.33
C LEU A 185 1.86 -47.22 -5.22
N ALA A 186 2.49 -48.33 -4.79
CA ALA A 186 2.50 -49.60 -5.51
C ALA A 186 1.08 -50.14 -5.75
N ASN A 187 0.22 -50.12 -4.71
CA ASN A 187 -1.19 -50.52 -4.82
C ASN A 187 -2.01 -49.60 -5.75
N LEU A 188 -1.69 -48.31 -5.85
CA LEU A 188 -2.31 -47.38 -6.79
C LEU A 188 -1.82 -47.59 -8.23
N GLU A 189 -0.52 -47.81 -8.42
CA GLU A 189 0.04 -48.11 -9.74
C GLU A 189 -0.52 -49.42 -10.31
N GLN A 190 -0.61 -50.48 -9.50
CA GLN A 190 -1.22 -51.74 -9.94
C GLN A 190 -2.66 -51.53 -10.42
N LYS A 191 -3.51 -50.89 -9.60
CA LYS A 191 -4.92 -50.62 -9.95
C LYS A 191 -5.07 -49.70 -11.16
N ASN A 192 -4.13 -48.80 -11.38
CA ASN A 192 -4.10 -47.96 -12.58
C ASN A 192 -3.67 -48.75 -13.83
N ARG A 193 -2.69 -49.66 -13.73
CA ARG A 193 -2.31 -50.58 -14.83
C ARG A 193 -3.45 -51.52 -15.20
N GLU A 194 -4.15 -52.08 -14.21
CA GLU A 194 -5.35 -52.92 -14.39
C GLU A 194 -6.45 -52.16 -15.15
N LYS A 195 -6.80 -50.95 -14.71
CA LYS A 195 -7.79 -50.09 -15.38
C LYS A 195 -7.37 -49.65 -16.78
N MET A 196 -6.09 -49.33 -17.01
CA MET A 196 -5.59 -48.99 -18.34
C MET A 196 -5.70 -50.19 -19.29
N ASN A 197 -5.39 -51.40 -18.83
CA ASN A 197 -5.53 -52.62 -19.63
C ASN A 197 -7.00 -52.94 -19.95
N GLU A 198 -7.91 -52.72 -19.00
CA GLU A 198 -9.37 -52.85 -19.22
C GLU A 198 -9.89 -51.82 -20.23
N MET A 199 -9.45 -50.56 -20.11
CA MET A 199 -9.82 -49.46 -21.01
C MET A 199 -9.28 -49.70 -22.43
N GLN A 200 -8.03 -50.16 -22.56
CA GLN A 200 -7.43 -50.45 -23.85
C GLN A 200 -8.16 -51.59 -24.58
N LYS A 201 -8.62 -52.63 -23.87
CA LYS A 201 -9.49 -53.67 -24.45
C LYS A 201 -10.79 -53.08 -25.00
N LYS A 202 -11.49 -52.25 -24.21
CA LYS A 202 -12.73 -51.58 -24.63
C LYS A 202 -12.54 -50.69 -25.86
N VAL A 203 -11.45 -49.91 -25.90
CA VAL A 203 -11.09 -49.07 -27.07
C VAL A 203 -10.83 -49.93 -28.32
N ASN A 204 -10.09 -51.04 -28.18
CA ASN A 204 -9.80 -51.94 -29.31
C ASN A 204 -11.08 -52.59 -29.86
N ASP A 205 -12.01 -53.01 -28.99
CA ASP A 205 -13.29 -53.60 -29.39
C ASP A 205 -14.24 -52.56 -30.02
N GLU A 206 -14.21 -51.31 -29.54
CA GLU A 206 -14.97 -50.21 -30.15
C GLU A 206 -14.41 -49.79 -31.51
N GLN A 207 -13.08 -49.76 -31.67
CA GLN A 207 -12.44 -49.55 -32.98
C GLN A 207 -12.83 -50.66 -33.98
N ARG A 208 -12.89 -51.92 -33.55
CA ARG A 208 -13.37 -53.04 -34.39
C ARG A 208 -14.83 -52.85 -34.82
N LYS A 209 -15.71 -52.43 -33.90
CA LYS A 209 -17.11 -52.10 -34.22
C LYS A 209 -17.21 -50.93 -35.22
N LEU A 210 -16.40 -49.89 -35.04
CA LEU A 210 -16.35 -48.73 -35.95
C LEU A 210 -15.82 -49.09 -37.34
N GLN A 211 -14.78 -49.93 -37.45
CA GLN A 211 -14.30 -50.42 -38.75
C GLN A 211 -15.36 -51.24 -39.51
N ASN A 212 -16.09 -52.12 -38.81
CA ASN A 212 -17.17 -52.90 -39.41
C ASN A 212 -18.34 -52.01 -39.86
N ARG A 213 -18.74 -51.03 -39.02
CA ARG A 213 -19.78 -50.05 -39.38
C ARG A 213 -19.36 -49.16 -40.55
N LYS A 214 -18.08 -48.80 -40.66
CA LYS A 214 -17.54 -48.07 -41.81
C LYS A 214 -17.66 -48.90 -43.09
N LYS A 215 -17.26 -50.18 -43.09
CA LYS A 215 -17.41 -51.08 -44.26
C LYS A 215 -18.86 -51.21 -44.73
N GLN A 216 -19.83 -51.23 -43.80
CA GLN A 216 -21.26 -51.23 -44.14
C GLN A 216 -21.71 -49.92 -44.80
N LEU A 217 -21.27 -48.77 -44.27
CA LEU A 217 -21.54 -47.45 -44.86
C LEU A 217 -20.89 -47.28 -46.24
N ASP A 218 -19.65 -47.74 -46.42
CA ASP A 218 -18.93 -47.70 -47.70
C ASP A 218 -19.63 -48.56 -48.78
N MET A 219 -20.29 -49.68 -48.41
CA MET A 219 -21.13 -50.44 -49.33
C MET A 219 -22.46 -49.73 -49.67
N LEU A 220 -23.13 -49.11 -48.68
CA LEU A 220 -24.34 -48.33 -48.92
C LEU A 220 -24.08 -47.13 -49.83
N ALA A 221 -22.96 -46.43 -49.62
CA ALA A 221 -22.54 -45.30 -50.45
C ALA A 221 -22.24 -45.70 -51.90
N ARG A 222 -21.71 -46.92 -52.15
CA ARG A 222 -21.53 -47.45 -53.50
C ARG A 222 -22.87 -47.70 -54.20
N LYS A 223 -23.80 -48.41 -53.55
CA LYS A 223 -25.15 -48.64 -54.11
C LYS A 223 -25.88 -47.33 -54.43
N GLN A 224 -25.86 -46.37 -53.50
CA GLN A 224 -26.44 -45.05 -53.74
C GLN A 224 -25.75 -44.28 -54.87
N LYS A 225 -24.44 -44.44 -55.07
CA LYS A 225 -23.72 -43.84 -56.21
C LYS A 225 -24.13 -44.47 -57.54
N GLU A 226 -24.28 -45.79 -57.59
CA GLU A 226 -24.73 -46.54 -58.77
C GLU A 226 -26.18 -46.18 -59.16
N GLU A 227 -27.08 -46.04 -58.19
CA GLU A 227 -28.44 -45.52 -58.38
C GLU A 227 -28.42 -44.05 -58.87
N LEU A 228 -27.56 -43.21 -58.29
CA LEU A 228 -27.42 -41.79 -58.67
C LEU A 228 -26.82 -41.63 -60.08
N GLU A 229 -25.93 -42.52 -60.53
CA GLU A 229 -25.37 -42.48 -61.88
C GLU A 229 -26.40 -42.90 -62.93
N LYS A 230 -27.17 -43.97 -62.71
CA LYS A 230 -28.35 -44.28 -63.55
C LYS A 230 -29.35 -43.11 -63.62
N THR A 231 -29.67 -42.51 -62.47
CA THR A 231 -30.55 -41.33 -62.38
C THR A 231 -29.97 -40.12 -63.13
N LYS A 232 -28.64 -39.98 -63.23
CA LYS A 232 -27.99 -38.92 -64.03
C LYS A 232 -28.07 -39.20 -65.52
N GLU A 233 -27.86 -40.44 -65.94
CA GLU A 233 -27.94 -40.86 -67.35
C GLU A 233 -29.35 -40.62 -67.92
N GLU A 234 -30.38 -41.05 -67.19
CA GLU A 234 -31.79 -40.76 -67.52
C GLU A 234 -32.05 -39.24 -67.62
N ARG A 235 -31.52 -38.45 -66.67
CA ARG A 235 -31.67 -36.99 -66.66
C ARG A 235 -30.91 -36.32 -67.79
N GLU A 236 -29.73 -36.81 -68.17
CA GLU A 236 -28.97 -36.25 -69.29
C GLU A 236 -29.60 -36.58 -70.64
N GLN A 237 -30.14 -37.79 -70.82
CA GLN A 237 -30.90 -38.15 -72.01
C GLN A 237 -32.16 -37.28 -72.15
N ASN A 238 -32.89 -37.08 -71.05
CA ASN A 238 -34.00 -36.12 -71.02
C ASN A 238 -33.55 -34.67 -71.25
N ARG A 239 -32.36 -34.28 -70.80
CA ARG A 239 -31.79 -32.93 -71.04
C ARG A 239 -31.49 -32.72 -72.52
N LYS A 240 -30.91 -33.70 -73.22
CA LYS A 240 -30.65 -33.65 -74.67
C LYS A 240 -31.95 -33.51 -75.47
N ASN A 241 -32.97 -34.32 -75.16
CA ASN A 241 -34.30 -34.22 -75.77
C ASN A 241 -34.94 -32.83 -75.55
N LEU A 242 -34.84 -32.28 -74.33
CA LEU A 242 -35.36 -30.96 -73.99
C LEU A 242 -34.56 -29.81 -74.63
N GLU A 243 -33.25 -29.96 -74.77
CA GLU A 243 -32.37 -28.98 -75.43
C GLU A 243 -32.69 -28.87 -76.93
N ASP A 244 -32.87 -29.97 -77.66
CA ASP A 244 -33.25 -29.89 -79.08
C ASP A 244 -34.67 -29.36 -79.32
N TYR A 245 -35.62 -29.67 -78.43
CA TYR A 245 -36.95 -29.04 -78.45
C TYR A 245 -36.84 -27.51 -78.24
N LYS A 246 -36.06 -27.07 -77.24
CA LYS A 246 -35.76 -25.65 -77.01
C LYS A 246 -35.00 -25.02 -78.18
N ARG A 247 -34.12 -25.75 -78.86
CA ARG A 247 -33.32 -25.27 -80.01
C ARG A 247 -34.21 -24.95 -81.22
N LYS A 248 -35.28 -25.75 -81.43
CA LYS A 248 -36.31 -25.48 -82.45
C LYS A 248 -37.13 -24.23 -82.11
N ILE A 249 -37.64 -24.12 -80.89
CA ILE A 249 -38.40 -22.94 -80.43
C ILE A 249 -37.54 -21.67 -80.45
N ALA A 250 -36.30 -21.73 -79.97
CA ALA A 250 -35.40 -20.58 -79.90
C ALA A 250 -35.06 -20.02 -81.30
N LYS A 251 -34.97 -20.85 -82.34
CA LYS A 251 -34.81 -20.37 -83.73
C LYS A 251 -36.02 -19.57 -84.21
N ALA A 252 -37.25 -20.03 -83.92
CA ALA A 252 -38.48 -19.32 -84.29
C ALA A 252 -38.62 -17.98 -83.54
N VAL A 253 -38.41 -17.99 -82.21
CA VAL A 253 -38.52 -16.79 -81.36
C VAL A 253 -37.43 -15.76 -81.69
N LYS A 254 -36.18 -16.19 -81.94
CA LYS A 254 -35.05 -15.28 -82.23
C LYS A 254 -35.21 -14.49 -83.52
N ASN A 255 -35.96 -15.00 -84.50
CA ASN A 255 -36.27 -14.24 -85.71
C ASN A 255 -37.32 -13.16 -85.42
N LYS A 256 -38.46 -13.52 -84.81
CA LYS A 256 -39.52 -12.56 -84.44
C LYS A 256 -39.04 -11.45 -83.50
N MET A 257 -38.22 -11.78 -82.51
CA MET A 257 -37.65 -10.81 -81.57
C MET A 257 -36.73 -9.79 -82.25
N ARG A 258 -36.00 -10.17 -83.31
CA ARG A 258 -35.04 -9.27 -83.99
C ARG A 258 -35.71 -8.16 -84.77
N GLU A 259 -36.94 -8.36 -85.22
CA GLU A 259 -37.75 -7.34 -85.90
C GLU A 259 -38.31 -6.35 -84.86
N GLN A 260 -38.94 -6.85 -83.78
CA GLN A 260 -39.45 -6.02 -82.68
C GLN A 260 -38.38 -5.25 -81.89
N GLU A 261 -37.22 -5.84 -81.63
CA GLU A 261 -36.14 -5.14 -80.91
C GLU A 261 -35.59 -3.95 -81.71
N LYS A 262 -35.57 -4.01 -83.04
CA LYS A 262 -35.05 -2.92 -83.87
C LYS A 262 -35.96 -1.70 -83.78
N GLU A 263 -37.27 -1.91 -83.92
CA GLU A 263 -38.28 -0.84 -83.85
C GLU A 263 -38.38 -0.20 -82.46
N ASN A 264 -38.26 -1.00 -81.38
CA ASN A 264 -38.34 -0.48 -80.02
C ASN A 264 -37.07 0.27 -79.57
N ARG A 265 -35.87 -0.11 -80.04
CA ARG A 265 -34.62 0.59 -79.70
C ARG A 265 -34.62 2.04 -80.21
N GLU A 266 -35.11 2.28 -81.42
CA GLU A 266 -35.19 3.62 -82.02
C GLU A 266 -36.21 4.53 -81.30
N LYS A 267 -37.28 3.96 -80.75
CA LYS A 267 -38.26 4.68 -79.91
C LYS A 267 -37.66 5.02 -78.54
N ILE A 268 -37.09 4.04 -77.84
CA ILE A 268 -36.54 4.20 -76.48
C ILE A 268 -35.36 5.18 -76.45
N GLN A 269 -34.48 5.17 -77.46
CA GLN A 269 -33.33 6.08 -77.51
C GLN A 269 -33.75 7.56 -77.54
N LYS A 270 -34.81 7.89 -78.30
CA LYS A 270 -35.34 9.26 -78.37
C LYS A 270 -35.89 9.73 -77.02
N THR A 271 -36.63 8.88 -76.31
CA THR A 271 -37.15 9.21 -74.97
C THR A 271 -36.02 9.46 -73.96
N LEU A 272 -35.00 8.60 -73.95
CA LEU A 272 -33.86 8.72 -73.02
C LEU A 272 -33.08 10.03 -73.19
N ASP A 273 -32.87 10.49 -74.42
CA ASP A 273 -32.11 11.72 -74.66
C ASP A 273 -32.93 13.00 -74.44
N GLU A 274 -34.26 12.91 -74.32
CA GLU A 274 -35.12 13.97 -73.77
C GLU A 274 -35.14 13.96 -72.24
N GLU A 275 -35.31 12.80 -71.60
CA GLU A 275 -35.32 12.68 -70.14
C GLU A 275 -33.99 13.13 -69.53
N ARG A 276 -32.86 12.78 -70.15
CA ARG A 276 -31.52 13.24 -69.74
C ARG A 276 -31.38 14.77 -69.74
N LYS A 277 -32.02 15.47 -70.69
CA LYS A 277 -32.03 16.94 -70.72
C LYS A 277 -32.88 17.53 -69.60
N LYS A 278 -34.07 16.95 -69.34
CA LYS A 278 -34.96 17.37 -68.24
C LYS A 278 -34.29 17.17 -66.88
N LEU A 279 -33.70 15.99 -66.66
CA LEU A 279 -33.09 15.58 -65.39
C LEU A 279 -31.78 16.32 -65.09
N ALA A 280 -31.03 16.73 -66.11
CA ALA A 280 -29.89 17.65 -65.95
C ALA A 280 -30.34 19.02 -65.42
N LEU A 281 -31.40 19.61 -66.00
CA LEU A 281 -31.96 20.89 -65.56
C LEU A 281 -32.45 20.83 -64.10
N GLU A 282 -33.18 19.77 -63.76
CA GLU A 282 -33.74 19.55 -62.42
C GLU A 282 -32.63 19.35 -61.37
N LYS A 283 -31.58 18.59 -61.69
CA LYS A 283 -30.43 18.42 -60.80
C LYS A 283 -29.74 19.76 -60.49
N THR A 284 -29.53 20.61 -61.51
CA THR A 284 -28.93 21.96 -61.32
C THR A 284 -29.83 22.89 -60.50
N ARG A 285 -31.15 22.67 -60.49
CA ARG A 285 -32.09 23.38 -59.59
C ARG A 285 -31.98 22.86 -58.15
N LEU A 286 -32.05 21.55 -57.95
CA LEU A 286 -31.97 20.92 -56.62
C LEU A 286 -30.64 21.21 -55.92
N GLU A 287 -29.51 21.22 -56.64
CA GLU A 287 -28.20 21.57 -56.06
C GLU A 287 -28.15 23.02 -55.55
N LYS A 288 -28.86 23.96 -56.20
CA LYS A 288 -29.01 25.35 -55.73
C LYS A 288 -29.91 25.44 -54.50
N GLU A 289 -31.05 24.74 -54.50
CA GLU A 289 -31.96 24.67 -53.34
C GLU A 289 -31.25 24.06 -52.11
N ILE A 290 -30.49 22.98 -52.28
CA ILE A 290 -29.70 22.33 -51.20
C ILE A 290 -28.60 23.26 -50.67
N LEU A 291 -27.92 24.02 -51.54
CA LEU A 291 -26.91 25.01 -51.13
C LEU A 291 -27.54 26.15 -50.30
N GLN A 292 -28.73 26.60 -50.69
CA GLN A 292 -29.49 27.64 -49.99
C GLN A 292 -30.01 27.14 -48.62
N GLN A 293 -30.53 25.91 -48.56
CA GLN A 293 -30.93 25.26 -47.30
C GLN A 293 -29.74 25.08 -46.34
N LYS A 294 -28.57 24.64 -46.82
CA LYS A 294 -27.36 24.51 -45.99
C LYS A 294 -26.96 25.83 -45.32
N ARG A 295 -27.00 26.95 -46.05
CA ARG A 295 -26.70 28.30 -45.51
C ARG A 295 -27.67 28.70 -44.39
N MET A 296 -28.98 28.47 -44.57
CA MET A 296 -29.97 28.74 -43.51
C MET A 296 -29.79 27.82 -42.29
N LEU A 297 -29.48 26.53 -42.51
CA LEU A 297 -29.25 25.58 -41.43
C LEU A 297 -28.03 25.97 -40.56
N GLU A 298 -26.97 26.49 -41.18
CA GLU A 298 -25.76 26.90 -40.47
C GLU A 298 -25.98 28.15 -39.59
N GLN A 299 -26.73 29.14 -40.07
CA GLN A 299 -27.17 30.28 -39.25
C GLN A 299 -28.06 29.82 -38.07
N ALA A 300 -29.04 28.95 -38.32
CA ALA A 300 -29.91 28.41 -37.27
C ALA A 300 -29.13 27.63 -36.19
N GLN A 301 -28.10 26.87 -36.56
CA GLN A 301 -27.24 26.16 -35.62
C GLN A 301 -26.37 27.08 -34.75
N ARG A 302 -25.99 28.27 -35.24
CA ARG A 302 -25.25 29.27 -34.45
C ARG A 302 -26.15 29.90 -33.36
N LEU A 303 -27.43 30.17 -33.65
CA LEU A 303 -28.40 30.67 -32.68
C LEU A 303 -28.86 29.60 -31.65
N SER A 304 -29.06 28.36 -32.10
CA SER A 304 -29.60 27.26 -31.28
C SER A 304 -28.76 26.91 -30.04
N LYS A 305 -27.42 27.04 -30.12
CA LYS A 305 -26.49 26.62 -29.05
C LYS A 305 -26.66 27.38 -27.71
N LYS A 306 -27.15 28.63 -27.72
CA LYS A 306 -27.38 29.41 -26.48
C LYS A 306 -28.70 29.00 -25.80
N ASN A 307 -29.78 28.86 -26.56
CA ASN A 307 -31.10 28.47 -26.01
C ASN A 307 -31.19 27.00 -25.58
N ARG A 308 -30.48 26.07 -26.25
CA ARG A 308 -30.38 24.67 -25.77
C ARG A 308 -29.80 24.59 -24.37
N ARG A 309 -28.72 25.32 -24.07
CA ARG A 309 -28.09 25.35 -22.74
C ARG A 309 -29.01 25.90 -21.64
N LYS A 310 -29.91 26.85 -21.96
CA LYS A 310 -30.91 27.35 -21.00
C LYS A 310 -31.97 26.28 -20.72
N LYS A 311 -32.60 25.71 -21.76
CA LYS A 311 -33.60 24.63 -21.60
C LYS A 311 -33.03 23.38 -20.91
N GLU A 312 -31.78 23.00 -21.21
CA GLU A 312 -31.10 21.87 -20.54
C GLU A 312 -30.89 22.15 -19.04
N ARG A 313 -30.43 23.35 -18.66
CA ARG A 313 -30.33 23.75 -17.24
C ARG A 313 -31.69 23.83 -16.55
N GLU A 314 -32.76 24.21 -17.24
CA GLU A 314 -34.14 24.21 -16.70
C GLU A 314 -34.65 22.78 -16.45
N ILE A 315 -34.44 21.86 -17.39
CA ILE A 315 -34.78 20.43 -17.23
C ILE A 315 -34.00 19.82 -16.06
N ILE A 316 -32.69 20.04 -16.00
CA ILE A 316 -31.83 19.49 -14.93
C ILE A 316 -32.18 20.09 -13.57
N ASN A 317 -32.51 21.38 -13.47
CA ASN A 317 -32.98 21.95 -12.21
C ASN A 317 -34.37 21.44 -11.80
N LYS A 318 -35.27 21.10 -12.74
CA LYS A 318 -36.54 20.43 -12.42
C LYS A 318 -36.31 19.00 -11.92
N GLN A 319 -35.47 18.22 -12.61
CA GLN A 319 -35.08 16.86 -12.19
C GLN A 319 -34.39 16.86 -10.83
N TRP A 320 -33.47 17.80 -10.60
CA TRP A 320 -32.74 17.90 -9.33
C TRP A 320 -33.65 18.37 -8.19
N LYS A 321 -34.55 19.35 -8.40
CA LYS A 321 -35.56 19.74 -7.38
C LYS A 321 -36.57 18.62 -7.06
N PHE A 322 -36.72 17.65 -7.95
CA PHE A 322 -37.47 16.42 -7.67
C PHE A 322 -36.61 15.45 -6.83
N LEU A 323 -35.37 15.18 -7.23
CA LEU A 323 -34.42 14.32 -6.50
C LEU A 323 -34.10 14.82 -5.08
N GLU A 324 -34.06 16.13 -4.85
CA GLU A 324 -33.93 16.76 -3.51
C GLU A 324 -35.15 16.52 -2.60
N ARG A 325 -36.31 16.17 -3.16
CA ARG A 325 -37.57 15.90 -2.43
C ARG A 325 -37.86 14.41 -2.27
N VAL A 326 -37.42 13.60 -3.23
CA VAL A 326 -37.45 12.14 -3.13
C VAL A 326 -36.60 11.73 -1.93
N ARG A 327 -37.25 11.13 -0.93
CA ARG A 327 -36.60 10.17 -0.05
C ARG A 327 -36.75 8.80 -0.69
N VAL A 328 -35.73 7.97 -0.55
CA VAL A 328 -35.66 6.64 -1.15
C VAL A 328 -35.65 5.65 0.00
N ASP A 329 -36.84 5.17 0.37
CA ASP A 329 -37.02 4.38 1.60
C ASP A 329 -36.85 2.87 1.36
N SER A 330 -36.44 2.46 0.15
CA SER A 330 -36.18 1.07 -0.24
C SER A 330 -35.13 0.91 -1.34
N LEU A 331 -34.52 -0.28 -1.42
CA LEU A 331 -33.50 -0.61 -2.42
C LEU A 331 -34.12 -0.70 -3.83
N GLU A 332 -35.36 -1.18 -3.89
CA GLU A 332 -36.16 -1.35 -5.09
C GLU A 332 -36.47 0.02 -5.72
N GLU A 333 -36.83 1.01 -4.90
CA GLU A 333 -36.97 2.40 -5.35
C GLU A 333 -35.63 3.00 -5.77
N HIS A 334 -34.55 2.78 -5.01
CA HIS A 334 -33.22 3.27 -5.38
C HIS A 334 -32.81 2.77 -6.77
N GLN A 335 -32.98 1.48 -7.02
CA GLN A 335 -32.73 0.88 -8.33
C GLN A 335 -33.70 1.36 -9.43
N LYS A 336 -34.96 1.65 -9.09
CA LYS A 336 -35.96 2.18 -10.03
C LYS A 336 -35.62 3.61 -10.46
N TYR A 337 -35.28 4.48 -9.51
CA TYR A 337 -34.80 5.84 -9.81
C TYR A 337 -33.50 5.83 -10.61
N ILE A 338 -32.50 5.02 -10.21
CA ILE A 338 -31.25 4.88 -10.98
C ILE A 338 -31.54 4.40 -12.41
N ARG A 339 -32.39 3.39 -12.62
CA ARG A 339 -32.76 2.91 -13.97
C ARG A 339 -33.45 4.00 -14.80
N ASN A 340 -34.35 4.77 -14.20
CA ASN A 340 -35.10 5.82 -14.88
C ASN A 340 -34.22 7.01 -15.33
N PHE A 341 -33.14 7.34 -14.60
CA PHE A 341 -32.28 8.47 -14.94
C PHE A 341 -30.98 8.07 -15.66
N SER A 342 -30.33 6.96 -15.30
CA SER A 342 -29.08 6.49 -15.92
C SER A 342 -29.22 5.94 -17.34
N THR A 343 -30.46 5.74 -17.82
CA THR A 343 -30.75 5.38 -19.21
C THR A 343 -30.59 6.55 -20.20
N THR A 344 -30.51 7.80 -19.70
CA THR A 344 -30.41 9.00 -20.54
C THR A 344 -29.00 9.31 -21.06
N SER A 345 -27.95 8.69 -20.51
CA SER A 345 -26.57 8.90 -20.96
C SER A 345 -26.31 8.17 -22.28
N LYS A 346 -26.26 8.91 -23.40
CA LYS A 346 -25.77 8.40 -24.69
C LYS A 346 -24.29 8.03 -24.60
N GLY A 347 -23.84 7.05 -25.38
CA GLY A 347 -22.46 6.52 -25.33
C GLY A 347 -21.38 7.59 -25.41
N ASP A 348 -21.56 8.60 -26.26
CA ASP A 348 -20.61 9.69 -26.50
C ASP A 348 -20.55 10.76 -25.37
N THR A 349 -21.17 10.49 -24.22
CA THR A 349 -21.19 11.42 -23.09
C THR A 349 -19.85 11.40 -22.36
N VAL A 350 -19.03 12.43 -22.57
CA VAL A 350 -17.78 12.62 -21.82
C VAL A 350 -18.05 12.70 -20.32
N VAL A 351 -17.45 11.79 -19.57
CA VAL A 351 -17.48 11.72 -18.10
C VAL A 351 -16.12 12.15 -17.55
N PRO A 352 -16.05 12.87 -16.42
CA PRO A 352 -14.78 13.13 -15.72
C PRO A 352 -14.10 11.85 -15.19
N ALA A 353 -12.84 11.99 -14.75
CA ALA A 353 -12.19 10.94 -13.98
C ALA A 353 -12.78 10.88 -12.56
N LEU A 354 -12.99 9.69 -12.01
CA LEU A 354 -13.56 9.50 -10.68
C LEU A 354 -12.45 9.24 -9.65
N ASN A 355 -12.45 9.97 -8.54
CA ASN A 355 -11.47 9.83 -7.46
C ASN A 355 -12.18 9.68 -6.11
N PHE A 356 -12.05 8.50 -5.47
CA PHE A 356 -12.69 8.23 -4.17
C PHE A 356 -11.86 7.42 -3.18
N PHE A 357 -10.56 7.19 -3.44
CA PHE A 357 -9.71 6.31 -2.62
C PHE A 357 -9.22 6.97 -1.33
N ASP A 358 -10.17 7.40 -0.48
CA ASP A 358 -9.88 7.81 0.89
C ASP A 358 -9.87 6.60 1.86
N ASN A 359 -9.42 6.81 3.09
CA ASN A 359 -9.33 5.75 4.09
C ASN A 359 -10.69 5.15 4.48
N ARG A 360 -11.82 5.83 4.22
CA ARG A 360 -13.17 5.30 4.46
C ARG A 360 -13.53 4.32 3.36
N PHE A 361 -13.32 4.68 2.09
CA PHE A 361 -13.47 3.74 0.99
C PHE A 361 -12.60 2.50 1.18
N LEU A 362 -11.34 2.62 1.60
CA LEU A 362 -10.46 1.44 1.77
C LEU A 362 -10.93 0.49 2.88
N LYS A 363 -11.58 1.01 3.92
CA LYS A 363 -12.21 0.23 4.98
C LYS A 363 -13.45 -0.50 4.46
N ASP A 364 -14.32 0.23 3.76
CA ASP A 364 -15.66 -0.24 3.39
C ASP A 364 -15.70 -0.89 1.98
N MET A 365 -14.57 -0.91 1.26
CA MET A 365 -14.41 -1.45 -0.11
C MET A 365 -15.05 -2.83 -0.31
N PRO A 366 -14.93 -3.83 0.59
CA PRO A 366 -15.60 -5.11 0.40
C PRO A 366 -17.12 -4.98 0.30
N GLU A 367 -17.76 -4.19 1.16
CA GLU A 367 -19.21 -3.96 1.09
C GLU A 367 -19.61 -3.18 -0.17
N VAL A 368 -18.89 -2.10 -0.48
CA VAL A 368 -19.16 -1.24 -1.64
C VAL A 368 -19.01 -2.00 -2.96
N THR A 369 -17.93 -2.78 -3.10
CA THR A 369 -17.72 -3.63 -4.29
C THR A 369 -18.79 -4.71 -4.41
N ARG A 370 -19.16 -5.38 -3.32
CA ARG A 370 -20.24 -6.38 -3.31
C ARG A 370 -21.59 -5.79 -3.69
N PHE A 371 -21.96 -4.64 -3.13
CA PHE A 371 -23.23 -3.96 -3.41
C PHE A 371 -23.33 -3.53 -4.88
N HIS A 372 -22.32 -2.82 -5.40
CA HIS A 372 -22.28 -2.38 -6.80
C HIS A 372 -21.76 -3.46 -7.78
N LYS A 373 -21.57 -4.70 -7.31
CA LYS A 373 -21.04 -5.87 -8.05
C LYS A 373 -19.71 -5.59 -8.80
N MET A 374 -18.92 -4.63 -8.31
CA MET A 374 -17.63 -4.24 -8.89
C MET A 374 -16.58 -5.32 -8.64
N GLN A 375 -15.65 -5.49 -9.58
CA GLN A 375 -14.61 -6.50 -9.48
C GLN A 375 -13.22 -5.84 -9.41
N LEU A 376 -12.55 -6.00 -8.26
CA LEU A 376 -11.13 -5.69 -8.16
C LEU A 376 -10.33 -6.75 -8.92
N ILE A 377 -9.45 -6.31 -9.82
CA ILE A 377 -8.41 -7.15 -10.43
C ILE A 377 -7.02 -6.57 -10.15
N ALA A 378 -6.02 -7.44 -10.15
CA ALA A 378 -4.62 -7.07 -10.22
C ALA A 378 -4.03 -7.57 -11.54
N TYR A 379 -3.10 -6.84 -12.15
CA TYR A 379 -2.49 -7.21 -13.43
C TYR A 379 -0.99 -6.82 -13.46
N PRO A 380 -0.13 -7.62 -14.09
CA PRO A 380 1.26 -7.26 -14.34
C PRO A 380 1.38 -6.23 -15.47
N SER A 381 2.42 -5.39 -15.49
CA SER A 381 2.67 -4.44 -16.59
C SER A 381 2.72 -5.09 -17.99
N SER A 382 3.04 -6.39 -18.08
CA SER A 382 3.02 -7.14 -19.35
C SER A 382 1.62 -7.45 -19.91
N MET A 383 0.53 -7.20 -19.16
CA MET A 383 -0.87 -7.51 -19.53
C MET A 383 -1.19 -8.98 -19.92
N SER A 384 -0.20 -9.88 -19.84
CA SER A 384 -0.26 -11.28 -20.33
C SER A 384 -1.22 -12.21 -19.57
N TYR A 385 -1.80 -11.73 -18.48
CA TYR A 385 -2.88 -12.32 -17.69
C TYR A 385 -3.41 -11.28 -16.70
N PHE A 386 -4.51 -11.57 -16.01
CA PHE A 386 -4.95 -10.82 -14.83
C PHE A 386 -5.22 -11.75 -13.64
N ILE A 387 -5.41 -11.17 -12.46
CA ILE A 387 -5.68 -11.88 -11.22
C ILE A 387 -6.97 -11.29 -10.63
N LYS A 388 -8.02 -12.10 -10.62
CA LYS A 388 -9.29 -11.75 -9.97
C LYS A 388 -9.10 -11.73 -8.45
N VAL A 389 -9.50 -10.64 -7.80
CA VAL A 389 -9.44 -10.48 -6.33
C VAL A 389 -10.84 -10.59 -5.73
N ASN A 390 -11.16 -11.72 -5.11
CA ASN A 390 -12.45 -11.99 -4.47
C ASN A 390 -12.44 -11.45 -3.03
N LEU A 391 -12.83 -10.19 -2.81
CA LEU A 391 -12.65 -9.52 -1.51
C LEU A 391 -13.35 -10.20 -0.32
N ASP A 392 -14.54 -10.78 -0.52
CA ASP A 392 -15.31 -11.52 0.50
C ASP A 392 -14.67 -12.88 0.91
N GLU A 393 -13.81 -13.46 0.09
CA GLU A 393 -13.25 -14.80 0.32
C GLU A 393 -12.08 -14.75 1.33
N ARG A 394 -12.09 -15.72 2.27
CA ARG A 394 -11.11 -15.85 3.36
C ARG A 394 -9.91 -16.70 2.97
N SER A 395 -10.09 -17.71 2.11
CA SER A 395 -9.00 -18.60 1.68
C SER A 395 -8.16 -17.96 0.58
N LEU A 396 -6.86 -17.77 0.82
CA LEU A 396 -5.94 -17.12 -0.14
C LEU A 396 -5.98 -17.74 -1.55
N SER A 397 -6.08 -19.07 -1.65
CA SER A 397 -6.10 -19.79 -2.94
C SER A 397 -7.39 -19.61 -3.75
N ARG A 398 -8.49 -19.21 -3.09
CA ARG A 398 -9.75 -18.82 -3.74
C ARG A 398 -9.89 -17.30 -3.86
N ARG A 399 -9.18 -16.54 -3.02
CA ARG A 399 -9.16 -15.08 -2.99
C ARG A 399 -8.46 -14.47 -4.21
N TYR A 400 -7.42 -15.14 -4.72
CA TYR A 400 -6.62 -14.69 -5.86
C TYR A 400 -6.63 -15.75 -6.96
N VAL A 401 -7.34 -15.48 -8.06
CA VAL A 401 -7.49 -16.42 -9.17
C VAL A 401 -6.84 -15.85 -10.43
N LYS A 402 -5.77 -16.48 -10.92
CA LYS A 402 -5.10 -16.12 -12.17
C LYS A 402 -5.99 -16.48 -13.36
N MET A 403 -6.17 -15.56 -14.30
CA MET A 403 -7.07 -15.69 -15.45
C MET A 403 -6.43 -15.16 -16.74
N LYS A 404 -6.76 -15.80 -17.87
CA LYS A 404 -6.36 -15.42 -19.23
C LYS A 404 -7.57 -15.27 -20.19
N ASP A 405 -8.79 -15.43 -19.70
CA ASP A 405 -9.99 -15.36 -20.54
C ASP A 405 -10.41 -13.92 -20.84
N GLU A 406 -10.25 -13.50 -22.09
CA GLU A 406 -10.69 -12.18 -22.58
C GLU A 406 -12.21 -12.00 -22.50
N ASN A 407 -12.99 -13.08 -22.62
CA ASN A 407 -14.45 -13.03 -22.53
C ASN A 407 -14.94 -12.63 -21.13
N TYR A 408 -14.08 -12.70 -20.12
CA TYR A 408 -14.35 -12.19 -18.79
C TYR A 408 -14.67 -10.69 -18.80
N PHE A 409 -13.95 -9.90 -19.60
CA PHE A 409 -14.13 -8.44 -19.68
C PHE A 409 -15.47 -8.04 -20.33
N ARG A 410 -16.05 -8.88 -21.19
CA ARG A 410 -17.37 -8.65 -21.83
C ARG A 410 -18.55 -8.55 -20.86
N LYS A 411 -18.34 -8.79 -19.56
CA LYS A 411 -19.33 -8.66 -18.48
C LYS A 411 -19.29 -7.26 -17.83
N PHE A 412 -18.29 -6.47 -18.16
CA PHE A 412 -18.00 -5.15 -17.58
C PHE A 412 -18.01 -4.08 -18.67
N ASN A 413 -18.21 -2.84 -18.26
CA ASN A 413 -18.00 -1.70 -19.15
C ASN A 413 -16.51 -1.39 -19.30
N GLU A 414 -16.16 -0.78 -20.43
CA GLU A 414 -14.80 -0.31 -20.77
C GLU A 414 -14.22 0.67 -19.73
N ARG A 415 -15.07 1.36 -18.96
CA ARG A 415 -14.65 2.22 -17.86
C ARG A 415 -14.12 1.40 -16.67
N THR A 416 -12.81 1.38 -16.51
CA THR A 416 -12.12 0.98 -15.28
C THR A 416 -12.06 2.14 -14.27
N ILE A 417 -11.63 1.84 -13.04
CA ILE A 417 -11.10 2.83 -12.10
C ILE A 417 -9.73 2.36 -11.66
N ASP A 418 -8.72 3.17 -11.92
CA ASP A 418 -7.31 2.83 -11.73
C ASP A 418 -6.89 3.04 -10.28
N ILE A 419 -6.19 2.07 -9.70
CA ILE A 419 -5.81 2.08 -8.29
C ILE A 419 -4.30 1.91 -8.16
N SER A 420 -3.65 2.94 -7.59
CA SER A 420 -2.22 2.90 -7.31
C SER A 420 -1.90 1.75 -6.34
N PRO A 421 -0.94 0.85 -6.62
CA PRO A 421 -0.58 -0.28 -5.74
C PRO A 421 -0.23 0.12 -4.30
N GLU A 422 0.24 1.34 -4.13
CA GLU A 422 0.60 2.00 -2.87
C GLU A 422 -0.64 2.27 -1.99
N ILE A 423 -1.85 2.28 -2.57
CA ILE A 423 -3.15 2.36 -1.88
C ILE A 423 -3.58 0.98 -1.36
N LEU A 424 -3.16 -0.12 -2.02
CA LEU A 424 -3.54 -1.50 -1.68
C LEU A 424 -2.35 -2.40 -1.24
N PRO A 425 -1.42 -1.96 -0.37
CA PRO A 425 -0.17 -2.67 -0.07
C PRO A 425 -0.37 -3.97 0.74
N LYS A 426 -1.55 -4.18 1.33
CA LYS A 426 -1.94 -5.48 1.90
C LYS A 426 -2.26 -6.48 0.77
N ILE A 427 -3.14 -6.10 -0.15
CA ILE A 427 -3.57 -6.95 -1.26
C ILE A 427 -2.38 -7.28 -2.18
N ALA A 428 -1.51 -6.31 -2.47
CA ALA A 428 -0.29 -6.54 -3.26
C ALA A 428 0.64 -7.60 -2.63
N ARG A 429 0.77 -7.63 -1.30
CA ARG A 429 1.54 -8.66 -0.58
C ARG A 429 0.82 -10.00 -0.53
N GLU A 430 -0.51 -10.01 -0.42
CA GLU A 430 -1.32 -11.23 -0.42
C GLU A 430 -1.34 -11.91 -1.80
N VAL A 431 -1.45 -11.15 -2.90
CA VAL A 431 -1.29 -11.63 -4.28
C VAL A 431 0.08 -12.30 -4.48
N LYS A 432 1.16 -11.64 -4.04
CA LYS A 432 2.53 -12.17 -4.12
C LYS A 432 2.71 -13.46 -3.31
N ARG A 433 2.12 -13.53 -2.11
CA ARG A 433 2.15 -14.74 -1.26
C ARG A 433 1.33 -15.91 -1.80
N ALA A 434 0.33 -15.65 -2.63
CA ALA A 434 -0.51 -16.67 -3.24
C ALA A 434 0.13 -17.37 -4.46
N GLY A 435 1.34 -16.97 -4.89
CA GLY A 435 2.08 -17.63 -5.99
C GLY A 435 1.49 -17.41 -7.39
N VAL A 436 0.44 -16.58 -7.52
CA VAL A 436 -0.25 -16.33 -8.80
C VAL A 436 0.43 -15.26 -9.67
N TYR A 437 1.42 -14.55 -9.14
CA TYR A 437 2.15 -13.45 -9.79
C TYR A 437 3.66 -13.67 -9.68
N ASN A 438 4.39 -13.49 -10.78
CA ASN A 438 5.85 -13.53 -10.79
C ASN A 438 6.43 -12.12 -10.89
N TYR A 439 7.52 -11.84 -10.17
CA TYR A 439 8.21 -10.54 -10.22
C TYR A 439 8.81 -10.21 -11.59
N SER A 440 9.08 -11.23 -12.42
CA SER A 440 9.49 -11.09 -13.82
C SER A 440 8.50 -10.31 -14.69
N ASP A 441 7.22 -10.30 -14.31
CA ASP A 441 6.13 -9.91 -15.23
C ASP A 441 5.91 -8.38 -15.25
N GLY A 442 6.71 -7.62 -14.48
CA GLY A 442 6.66 -6.16 -14.33
C GLY A 442 5.89 -5.69 -13.09
N LYS A 443 5.67 -4.37 -12.95
CA LYS A 443 4.94 -3.80 -11.80
C LYS A 443 3.52 -4.39 -11.74
N LEU A 444 3.12 -4.85 -10.56
CA LEU A 444 1.73 -5.25 -10.30
C LEU A 444 0.88 -3.99 -10.09
N ASN A 445 -0.16 -3.83 -10.91
CA ASN A 445 -1.10 -2.70 -10.89
C ASN A 445 -2.53 -3.22 -10.58
N PHE A 446 -3.47 -2.33 -10.29
CA PHE A 446 -4.84 -2.69 -9.89
C PHE A 446 -5.90 -1.86 -10.62
N PHE A 447 -6.97 -2.52 -11.06
CA PHE A 447 -8.16 -1.89 -11.62
C PHE A 447 -9.41 -2.35 -10.87
N MET A 448 -10.37 -1.44 -10.68
CA MET A 448 -11.76 -1.80 -10.42
C MET A 448 -12.52 -1.90 -11.75
N LEU A 449 -13.03 -3.08 -12.09
CA LEU A 449 -13.93 -3.28 -13.24
C LEU A 449 -15.37 -2.96 -12.82
N LEU A 450 -16.06 -2.18 -13.66
CA LEU A 450 -17.42 -1.70 -13.40
C LEU A 450 -18.45 -2.47 -14.25
N PRO A 451 -19.45 -3.15 -13.66
CA PRO A 451 -20.59 -3.68 -14.41
C PRO A 451 -21.31 -2.57 -15.17
N HIS A 452 -21.93 -2.89 -16.31
CA HIS A 452 -22.59 -1.89 -17.17
C HIS A 452 -23.66 -1.04 -16.45
N SER A 453 -24.37 -1.60 -15.46
CA SER A 453 -25.31 -0.85 -14.62
C SER A 453 -24.59 0.16 -13.72
N THR A 454 -23.52 -0.28 -13.05
CA THR A 454 -22.71 0.54 -12.14
C THR A 454 -21.97 1.65 -12.88
N ALA A 455 -21.35 1.34 -14.03
CA ALA A 455 -20.69 2.34 -14.86
C ALA A 455 -21.66 3.44 -15.31
N LYS A 456 -22.89 3.08 -15.71
CA LYS A 456 -23.96 4.03 -16.06
C LYS A 456 -24.43 4.86 -14.87
N TYR A 457 -24.61 4.26 -13.68
CA TYR A 457 -24.96 5.01 -12.46
C TYR A 457 -23.90 6.06 -12.12
N LEU A 458 -22.62 5.67 -12.05
CA LEU A 458 -21.52 6.59 -11.70
C LEU A 458 -21.42 7.71 -12.75
N ALA A 459 -21.43 7.37 -14.05
CA ALA A 459 -21.38 8.34 -15.14
C ALA A 459 -22.57 9.32 -15.13
N TRP A 460 -23.77 8.82 -14.87
CA TRP A 460 -24.96 9.67 -14.67
C TRP A 460 -24.77 10.59 -13.46
N LYS A 461 -24.30 10.07 -12.33
CA LYS A 461 -24.11 10.85 -11.09
C LYS A 461 -23.14 12.00 -11.31
N GLU A 462 -21.95 11.70 -11.81
CA GLU A 462 -20.89 12.69 -12.07
C GLU A 462 -21.34 13.77 -13.06
N THR A 463 -21.94 13.38 -14.19
CA THR A 463 -22.39 14.34 -15.21
C THR A 463 -23.57 15.18 -14.74
N THR A 464 -24.46 14.64 -13.90
CA THR A 464 -25.60 15.37 -13.32
C THR A 464 -25.13 16.39 -12.28
N VAL A 465 -24.20 16.02 -11.39
CA VAL A 465 -23.58 16.95 -10.42
C VAL A 465 -22.84 18.07 -11.15
N CYS A 466 -22.03 17.75 -12.17
CA CYS A 466 -21.35 18.77 -12.98
C CYS A 466 -22.32 19.80 -13.56
N LYS A 467 -23.38 19.32 -14.25
CA LYS A 467 -24.35 20.20 -14.92
C LYS A 467 -25.20 21.02 -13.94
N LYS A 468 -25.59 20.45 -12.78
CA LYS A 468 -26.29 21.16 -11.69
C LYS A 468 -25.49 22.37 -11.22
N HIS A 469 -24.21 22.17 -10.91
CA HIS A 469 -23.30 23.22 -10.47
C HIS A 469 -22.75 24.06 -11.64
N GLY A 470 -23.46 24.07 -12.77
CA GLY A 470 -23.24 24.96 -13.91
C GLY A 470 -22.10 24.56 -14.84
N HIS A 471 -21.31 23.53 -14.52
CA HIS A 471 -20.14 23.12 -15.28
C HIS A 471 -20.49 22.15 -16.43
N ASP A 472 -19.84 22.33 -17.58
CA ASP A 472 -19.83 21.34 -18.65
C ASP A 472 -18.91 20.16 -18.21
N PRO A 473 -19.38 18.90 -18.21
CA PRO A 473 -18.54 17.75 -17.86
C PRO A 473 -17.22 17.69 -18.65
N LYS A 474 -17.18 18.21 -19.89
CA LYS A 474 -15.96 18.28 -20.71
C LYS A 474 -14.88 19.21 -20.14
N ASN A 475 -15.23 20.09 -19.20
CA ASN A 475 -14.33 21.04 -18.55
C ASN A 475 -13.95 20.62 -17.11
N VAL A 476 -14.58 19.57 -16.56
CA VAL A 476 -14.20 18.94 -15.30
C VAL A 476 -13.17 17.85 -15.59
N ARG A 477 -12.10 17.81 -14.80
CA ARG A 477 -11.02 16.83 -14.89
C ARG A 477 -11.28 15.66 -13.95
N ILE A 478 -11.59 15.94 -12.67
CA ILE A 478 -11.81 14.94 -11.63
C ILE A 478 -13.09 15.26 -10.82
N CYS A 479 -13.89 14.24 -10.54
CA CYS A 479 -14.94 14.24 -9.52
C CYS A 479 -14.38 13.61 -8.23
N ASN A 480 -13.99 14.43 -7.25
CA ASN A 480 -13.59 13.96 -5.92
C ASN A 480 -14.84 13.55 -5.16
N SER A 481 -14.93 12.28 -4.82
CA SER A 481 -16.15 11.62 -4.34
C SER A 481 -15.84 10.66 -3.20
N TYR A 482 -16.86 10.10 -2.57
CA TYR A 482 -16.73 8.97 -1.65
C TYR A 482 -18.01 8.13 -1.72
N PHE A 483 -17.95 6.88 -1.26
CA PHE A 483 -19.18 6.11 -1.05
C PHE A 483 -19.68 6.34 0.37
N SER A 484 -20.98 6.59 0.50
CA SER A 484 -21.68 6.69 1.77
C SER A 484 -22.79 5.65 1.83
N LYS A 485 -23.18 5.27 3.05
CA LYS A 485 -24.29 4.36 3.29
C LYS A 485 -25.52 5.20 3.66
N THR A 486 -26.61 5.07 2.90
CA THR A 486 -27.87 5.76 3.19
C THR A 486 -28.47 5.28 4.50
N ARG A 487 -29.48 6.00 5.01
CA ARG A 487 -30.22 5.61 6.24
C ARG A 487 -30.77 4.18 6.17
N HIS A 488 -31.16 3.74 4.98
CA HIS A 488 -31.71 2.42 4.68
C HIS A 488 -30.66 1.37 4.28
N GLY A 489 -29.37 1.68 4.47
CA GLY A 489 -28.28 0.72 4.34
C GLY A 489 -27.73 0.54 2.91
N HIS A 490 -28.15 1.35 1.95
CA HIS A 490 -27.72 1.25 0.54
C HIS A 490 -26.43 2.04 0.33
N TRP A 491 -25.56 1.61 -0.60
CA TRP A 491 -24.35 2.38 -0.92
C TRP A 491 -24.60 3.34 -2.10
N SER A 492 -24.23 4.61 -1.93
CA SER A 492 -24.38 5.66 -2.94
C SER A 492 -23.07 6.45 -3.09
N LEU A 493 -22.77 6.89 -4.31
CA LEU A 493 -21.60 7.72 -4.60
C LEU A 493 -21.92 9.19 -4.31
N ILE A 494 -21.30 9.78 -3.31
CA ILE A 494 -21.42 11.21 -2.97
C ILE A 494 -20.26 11.98 -3.62
N VAL A 495 -20.57 12.91 -4.50
CA VAL A 495 -19.56 13.79 -5.13
C VAL A 495 -19.38 15.04 -4.26
N ARG A 496 -18.17 15.26 -3.72
CA ARG A 496 -17.87 16.35 -2.78
C ARG A 496 -17.26 17.58 -3.45
N SER A 497 -16.43 17.39 -4.48
CA SER A 497 -15.84 18.51 -5.23
C SER A 497 -15.48 18.16 -6.66
N LEU A 498 -15.54 19.16 -7.53
CA LEU A 498 -15.17 19.08 -8.95
C LEU A 498 -13.83 19.80 -9.15
N VAL A 499 -12.82 19.11 -9.68
CA VAL A 499 -11.56 19.72 -10.10
C VAL A 499 -11.68 20.05 -11.57
N LEU A 500 -11.63 21.34 -11.92
CA LEU A 500 -11.70 21.80 -13.31
C LEU A 500 -10.37 21.54 -14.05
N LYS A 501 -10.40 21.53 -15.38
CA LYS A 501 -9.18 21.35 -16.20
C LYS A 501 -8.08 22.39 -15.92
N GLY A 502 -8.45 23.61 -15.51
CA GLY A 502 -7.53 24.64 -15.03
C GLY A 502 -7.13 24.53 -13.56
N GLY A 503 -7.17 23.33 -12.95
CA GLY A 503 -6.73 23.06 -11.57
C GLY A 503 -7.64 23.54 -10.45
N ARG A 504 -8.46 24.58 -10.68
CA ARG A 504 -9.43 25.09 -9.68
C ARG A 504 -10.39 23.99 -9.21
N THR A 505 -10.44 23.78 -7.90
CA THR A 505 -11.45 22.95 -7.23
C THR A 505 -12.70 23.76 -6.90
N VAL A 506 -13.87 23.16 -7.02
CA VAL A 506 -15.18 23.71 -6.67
C VAL A 506 -15.87 22.71 -5.73
N SER A 507 -16.24 23.14 -4.52
CA SER A 507 -17.06 22.31 -3.62
C SER A 507 -18.49 22.24 -4.16
N VAL A 508 -19.14 21.08 -4.01
CA VAL A 508 -20.50 20.85 -4.51
C VAL A 508 -21.36 20.16 -3.46
N GLU A 509 -22.65 20.48 -3.43
CA GLU A 509 -23.65 19.71 -2.69
C GLU A 509 -24.22 18.61 -3.59
N ASP A 510 -24.43 17.43 -3.01
CA ASP A 510 -24.98 16.24 -3.65
C ASP A 510 -26.34 15.88 -3.01
N PHE A 511 -27.34 15.53 -3.81
CA PHE A 511 -28.69 15.22 -3.33
C PHE A 511 -28.75 13.88 -2.57
N GLU A 512 -27.94 12.88 -2.93
CA GLU A 512 -27.95 11.56 -2.28
C GLU A 512 -27.25 11.59 -0.91
N GLU A 513 -26.59 12.71 -0.52
CA GLU A 513 -26.02 12.90 0.83
C GLU A 513 -27.12 13.05 1.90
N ARG A 514 -28.37 13.24 1.48
CA ARG A 514 -29.54 13.44 2.36
C ARG A 514 -30.52 12.24 2.38
N TRP A 515 -30.15 11.11 1.76
CA TRP A 515 -30.95 9.87 1.64
C TRP A 515 -30.69 8.88 2.79
#